data_AF-A0A7I0JUN8-F1
#
_entry.id   AF-A0A7I0JUN8-F1
#
_cell.length_a   1.000
_cell.length_b   1.000
_cell.length_c   1.000
_cell.angle_alpha   90.00
_cell.angle_beta   90.00
_cell.angle_gamma   90.00
#
_symmetry.space_group_name_H-M   'P 1'
#
loop_
_entity.id
_entity.type
_entity.pdbx_description
1 polymer ?
#
loop_
_entity_poly.entity_id
_entity_poly.type
_entity_poly.pdbx_seq_one_letter_code
_entity_poly.pdbx_strand_id
1 'polypeptide(L)'
;MTRNHHVHGGRTTIEIKGAPIVVVFPLAFRRSEVRAAAAELLQRNRYLGRQWWAAHVKAHRRRLRELGLAPDEIDMEINRYASAVSRALHLPKQYRSTPEGAA
;
A
#
# COMPACT_ATOMS: atom_id res chain seq x y z
N MET A 1 -12.61 66.58 9.32
CA MET A 1 -11.44 65.82 9.83
C MET A 1 -11.38 64.48 9.11
N THR A 2 -10.63 64.44 8.02
CA THR A 2 -10.43 63.28 7.15
C THR A 2 -9.37 62.36 7.76
N ARG A 3 -9.75 61.15 8.18
CA ARG A 3 -8.78 60.10 8.52
C ARG A 3 -8.45 59.31 7.27
N ASN A 4 -7.23 59.50 6.78
CA ASN A 4 -6.64 58.75 5.69
C ASN A 4 -6.49 57.28 6.10
N HIS A 5 -7.29 56.40 5.49
CA HIS A 5 -7.02 54.96 5.51
C HIS A 5 -5.84 54.68 4.57
N HIS A 6 -4.67 54.55 5.16
CA HIS A 6 -3.46 54.14 4.45
C HIS A 6 -3.57 52.63 4.14
N VAL A 7 -3.99 52.31 2.92
CA VAL A 7 -4.02 50.93 2.40
C VAL A 7 -2.59 50.55 2.06
N HIS A 8 -1.89 49.87 2.98
CA HIS A 8 -0.69 49.14 2.62
C HIS A 8 -1.10 47.86 1.90
N GLY A 9 -0.85 47.85 0.59
CA GLY A 9 -0.92 46.67 -0.27
C GLY A 9 0.14 45.63 0.11
N GLY A 10 0.04 45.10 1.32
CA GLY A 10 0.75 43.90 1.72
C GLY A 10 0.10 42.72 1.02
N ARG A 11 0.84 42.07 0.12
CA ARG A 11 0.47 40.77 -0.43
C ARG A 11 0.01 39.88 0.72
N THR A 12 -1.27 39.52 0.74
CA THR A 12 -1.79 38.51 1.65
C THR A 12 -1.16 37.19 1.24
N THR A 13 -0.05 36.84 1.89
CA THR A 13 0.50 35.49 1.83
C THR A 13 -0.51 34.58 2.53
N ILE A 14 -1.31 33.86 1.74
CA ILE A 14 -2.19 32.82 2.25
C ILE A 14 -1.28 31.64 2.57
N GLU A 15 -0.90 31.49 3.84
CA GLU A 15 -0.28 30.26 4.32
C GLU A 15 -1.29 29.11 4.21
N ILE A 16 -1.11 28.25 3.21
CA ILE A 16 -1.87 27.02 3.10
C ILE A 16 -1.36 26.07 4.19
N LYS A 17 -1.97 26.15 5.39
CA LYS A 17 -1.70 25.20 6.47
C LYS A 17 -2.17 23.81 6.06
N GLY A 18 -1.22 22.87 5.99
CA GLY A 18 -1.49 21.45 5.78
C GLY A 18 -1.61 21.07 4.31
N ALA A 19 -0.47 21.05 3.61
CA ALA A 19 -0.41 20.41 2.31
C ALA A 19 -0.85 18.92 2.43
N PRO A 20 -1.66 18.42 1.50
CA PRO A 20 -2.08 17.02 1.53
C PRO A 20 -0.87 16.10 1.39
N ILE A 21 -0.73 15.15 2.31
CA ILE A 21 0.31 14.13 2.27
C ILE A 21 -0.19 12.99 1.39
N VAL A 22 0.49 12.76 0.27
CA VAL A 22 0.24 11.59 -0.58
C VAL A 22 0.99 10.41 0.02
N VAL A 23 0.25 9.40 0.49
CA VAL A 23 0.82 8.16 1.03
C VAL A 23 0.57 6.99 0.08
N VAL A 24 1.50 6.04 0.04
CA VAL A 24 1.32 4.82 -0.75
C VAL A 24 0.29 3.92 -0.09
N PHE A 25 -0.69 3.45 -0.86
CA PHE A 25 -1.67 2.50 -0.36
C PHE A 25 -0.99 1.17 0.04
N PRO A 26 -1.11 0.72 1.30
CA PRO A 26 -0.31 -0.41 1.78
C PRO A 26 -0.65 -1.72 1.07
N LEU A 27 0.38 -2.46 0.68
CA LEU A 27 0.34 -3.75 0.02
C LEU A 27 -0.47 -4.78 0.83
N ALA A 28 -0.36 -4.75 2.16
CA ALA A 28 -1.09 -5.68 3.03
C ALA A 28 -2.63 -5.56 2.93
N PHE A 29 -3.15 -4.39 2.51
CA PHE A 29 -4.59 -4.17 2.32
C PHE A 29 -5.09 -4.50 0.90
N ARG A 30 -4.18 -4.79 -0.04
CA ARG A 30 -4.51 -5.19 -1.41
C ARG A 30 -4.92 -6.66 -1.44
N ARG A 31 -6.16 -6.94 -0.99
CA ARG A 31 -6.65 -8.31 -0.74
C ARG A 31 -6.55 -9.23 -1.95
N SER A 32 -6.84 -8.74 -3.16
CA SER A 32 -6.73 -9.53 -4.39
C SER A 32 -5.29 -9.97 -4.65
N GLU A 33 -4.36 -9.05 -4.51
CA GLU A 33 -2.93 -9.28 -4.70
C GLU A 33 -2.35 -10.25 -3.65
N VAL A 34 -2.69 -10.04 -2.37
CA VAL A 34 -2.32 -10.93 -1.27
C VAL A 34 -2.80 -12.37 -1.52
N ARG A 35 -4.06 -12.53 -1.96
CA ARG A 35 -4.65 -13.85 -2.27
C ARG A 35 -4.02 -14.48 -3.51
N ALA A 36 -3.77 -13.71 -4.56
CA ALA A 36 -3.11 -14.20 -5.76
C ALA A 36 -1.70 -14.70 -5.45
N ALA A 37 -0.92 -13.95 -4.65
CA ALA A 37 0.40 -14.36 -4.23
C ALA A 37 0.37 -15.63 -3.36
N ALA A 38 -0.57 -15.73 -2.43
CA ALA A 38 -0.76 -16.96 -1.65
C ALA A 38 -1.12 -18.16 -2.54
N ALA A 39 -2.03 -17.99 -3.49
CA ALA A 39 -2.41 -19.04 -4.44
C ALA A 39 -1.22 -19.49 -5.30
N GLU A 40 -0.35 -18.56 -5.71
CA GLU A 40 0.85 -18.90 -6.48
C GLU A 40 1.91 -19.63 -5.68
N LEU A 41 2.06 -19.30 -4.40
CA LEU A 41 2.93 -20.04 -3.50
C LEU A 41 2.41 -21.45 -3.21
N LEU A 42 1.09 -21.62 -3.09
CA LEU A 42 0.47 -22.93 -2.84
C LEU A 42 0.64 -23.91 -4.01
N GLN A 43 0.66 -23.40 -5.24
CA GLN A 43 0.82 -24.22 -6.46
C GLN A 43 2.27 -24.67 -6.70
N ARG A 44 3.25 -24.07 -6.02
CA ARG A 44 4.67 -24.31 -6.24
C ARG A 44 5.26 -25.18 -5.15
N ASN A 45 6.23 -26.00 -5.53
CA ASN A 45 7.10 -26.65 -4.55
C ASN A 45 7.96 -25.60 -3.82
N ARG A 46 8.54 -25.98 -2.68
CA ARG A 46 9.27 -25.07 -1.79
C ARG A 46 10.41 -24.30 -2.49
N TYR A 47 11.14 -24.94 -3.41
CA TYR A 47 12.25 -24.32 -4.11
C TYR A 47 11.77 -23.25 -5.10
N LEU A 48 10.84 -23.62 -5.98
CA LEU A 48 10.27 -22.70 -6.96
C LEU A 48 9.47 -21.57 -6.31
N GLY A 49 8.76 -21.86 -5.21
CA GLY A 49 8.06 -20.85 -4.42
C GLY A 49 8.99 -19.80 -3.84
N ARG A 50 10.17 -20.20 -3.34
CA ARG A 50 11.19 -19.26 -2.82
C ARG A 50 11.75 -18.36 -3.93
N GLN A 51 12.09 -18.92 -5.08
CA GLN A 51 12.60 -18.13 -6.21
C GLN A 51 11.55 -17.14 -6.72
N TRP A 52 10.31 -17.61 -6.89
CA TRP A 52 9.21 -16.76 -7.29
C TRP A 52 8.95 -15.63 -6.27
N TRP A 53 8.91 -15.95 -4.98
CA TRP A 53 8.70 -14.96 -3.92
C TRP A 53 9.79 -13.89 -3.91
N ALA A 54 11.05 -14.28 -4.08
CA ALA A 54 12.17 -13.34 -4.14
C ALA A 54 12.02 -12.37 -5.34
N ALA A 55 11.65 -12.88 -6.51
CA ALA A 55 11.39 -12.05 -7.69
C ALA A 55 10.19 -11.11 -7.48
N HIS A 56 9.10 -11.63 -6.90
CA HIS A 56 7.88 -10.87 -6.58
C HIS A 56 8.15 -9.72 -5.61
N VAL A 57 8.84 -9.99 -4.49
CA VAL A 57 9.26 -8.98 -3.52
C VAL A 57 10.22 -7.96 -4.13
N LYS A 58 11.15 -8.38 -5.00
CA LYS A 58 12.05 -7.46 -5.70
C LYS A 58 11.28 -6.46 -6.58
N ALA A 59 10.23 -6.92 -7.27
CA ALA A 59 9.36 -6.04 -8.06
C ALA A 59 8.63 -5.02 -7.17
N HIS A 60 8.09 -5.45 -6.01
CA HIS A 60 7.46 -4.52 -5.06
C HIS A 60 8.44 -3.50 -4.49
N ARG A 61 9.63 -3.93 -4.06
CA ARG A 61 10.66 -3.02 -3.55
C ARG A 61 11.04 -1.96 -4.58
N ARG A 62 11.19 -2.36 -5.84
CA ARG A 62 11.43 -1.43 -6.95
C ARG A 62 10.28 -0.42 -7.06
N ARG A 63 9.03 -0.89 -7.09
CA ARG A 63 7.87 -0.03 -7.23
C ARG A 63 7.71 0.95 -6.06
N LEU A 64 7.92 0.51 -4.83
CA LEU A 64 7.84 1.36 -3.65
C LEU A 64 8.94 2.43 -3.65
N ARG A 65 10.15 2.09 -4.13
CA ARG A 65 11.23 3.06 -4.35
C ARG A 65 10.87 4.09 -5.42
N GLU A 66 10.26 3.67 -6.53
CA GLU A 66 9.75 4.59 -7.57
C GLU A 66 8.66 5.53 -7.04
N LEU A 67 7.94 5.13 -5.99
CA LEU A 67 6.96 5.96 -5.28
C LEU A 67 7.58 6.83 -4.18
N GLY A 68 8.91 6.81 -4.03
CA GLY A 68 9.65 7.70 -3.13
C GLY A 68 9.79 7.22 -1.68
N LEU A 69 9.43 5.97 -1.36
CA LEU A 69 9.60 5.46 0.01
C LEU A 69 11.06 5.28 0.38
N ALA A 70 11.39 5.59 1.64
CA ALA A 70 12.69 5.32 2.21
C ALA A 70 12.93 3.80 2.35
N PRO A 71 14.20 3.32 2.32
CA PRO A 71 14.51 1.89 2.40
C PRO A 71 13.88 1.16 3.59
N ASP A 72 13.87 1.81 4.75
CA ASP A 72 13.31 1.36 6.02
C ASP A 72 11.77 1.26 5.97
N GLU A 73 11.09 2.22 5.35
CA GLU A 73 9.65 2.15 5.09
C GLU A 73 9.31 1.02 4.11
N ILE A 74 10.13 0.82 3.07
CA ILE A 74 9.99 -0.29 2.13
C ILE A 74 10.06 -1.63 2.87
N ASP A 75 11.06 -1.82 3.73
CA ASP A 75 11.22 -3.08 4.45
C ASP A 75 10.07 -3.32 5.45
N MET A 76 9.59 -2.27 6.13
CA MET A 76 8.38 -2.36 6.94
C MET A 76 7.16 -2.80 6.12
N GLU A 77 6.96 -2.20 4.95
CA GLU A 77 5.82 -2.49 4.08
C GLU A 77 5.89 -3.92 3.50
N ILE A 78 7.08 -4.36 3.08
CA ILE A 78 7.31 -5.73 2.62
C ILE A 78 7.06 -6.74 3.75
N ASN A 79 7.48 -6.45 4.98
CA ASN A 79 7.24 -7.35 6.12
C ASN A 79 5.74 -7.47 6.45
N ARG A 80 4.99 -6.36 6.40
CA ARG A 80 3.53 -6.36 6.55
C ARG A 80 2.84 -7.16 5.45
N TYR A 81 3.28 -6.98 4.21
CA TYR A 81 2.77 -7.73 3.06
C TYR A 81 3.05 -9.23 3.20
N ALA A 82 4.28 -9.62 3.52
CA ALA A 82 4.66 -11.01 3.74
C ALA A 82 3.81 -11.68 4.84
N SER A 83 3.55 -10.95 5.93
CA SER A 83 2.69 -11.41 7.01
C SER A 83 1.23 -11.58 6.56
N ALA A 84 0.72 -10.70 5.69
CA ALA A 84 -0.61 -10.84 5.10
C ALA A 84 -0.71 -12.06 4.17
N VAL A 85 0.29 -12.29 3.31
CA VAL A 85 0.35 -13.47 2.43
C VAL A 85 0.44 -14.76 3.24
N SER A 86 1.30 -14.78 4.27
CA SER A 86 1.41 -15.95 5.17
C SER A 86 0.08 -16.26 5.87
N ARG A 87 -0.65 -15.26 6.36
CA ARG A 87 -1.99 -15.48 6.92
C ARG A 87 -2.97 -16.02 5.86
N ALA A 88 -2.93 -15.51 4.64
CA ALA A 88 -3.77 -15.99 3.55
C ALA A 88 -3.47 -17.45 3.15
N LEU A 89 -2.21 -17.89 3.26
CA LEU A 89 -1.82 -19.29 3.03
C LEU A 89 -2.40 -20.24 4.08
N HIS A 90 -2.46 -19.81 5.34
CA HIS A 90 -2.93 -20.64 6.46
C HIS A 90 -4.43 -20.48 6.75
N LEU A 91 -5.14 -19.60 6.03
CA LEU A 91 -6.57 -19.42 6.24
C LEU A 91 -7.33 -20.66 5.74
N PRO A 92 -8.24 -21.24 6.55
CA PRO A 92 -9.13 -22.28 6.10
C PRO A 92 -9.93 -21.82 4.87
N LYS A 93 -10.06 -22.68 3.85
CA LYS A 93 -10.82 -22.42 2.60
C LYS A 93 -12.33 -22.15 2.81
N GLN A 94 -12.79 -22.03 4.06
CA GLN A 94 -14.19 -21.98 4.47
C GLN A 94 -14.98 -20.77 3.95
N TYR A 95 -14.33 -19.74 3.40
CA TYR A 95 -15.02 -18.59 2.82
C TYR A 95 -15.56 -18.83 1.39
N ARG A 96 -15.56 -20.07 0.88
CA ARG A 96 -16.11 -20.41 -0.45
C ARG A 96 -17.59 -20.81 -0.44
N SER A 97 -18.28 -20.70 0.70
CA SER A 97 -19.69 -21.07 0.82
C SER A 97 -20.55 -19.86 1.17
N THR A 98 -20.70 -18.93 0.24
CA THR A 98 -21.94 -18.15 0.17
C THR A 98 -22.52 -18.46 -1.20
N PRO A 99 -23.58 -19.28 -1.30
CA PRO A 99 -24.29 -19.42 -2.56
C PRO A 99 -24.90 -18.06 -2.88
N GLU A 100 -24.56 -17.53 -4.03
CA GLU A 100 -25.22 -16.39 -4.66
C GLU A 100 -26.63 -16.84 -5.04
N GLY A 101 -27.53 -16.80 -4.06
CA GLY A 101 -28.92 -17.20 -4.15
C GLY A 101 -29.79 -16.14 -3.50
N ALA A 102 -29.76 -14.94 -4.06
CA ALA A 102 -30.75 -13.90 -3.82
C ALA A 102 -31.13 -13.33 -5.19
N ALA A 103 -32.09 -14.00 -5.82
CA ALA A 103 -32.87 -13.51 -6.96
C ALA A 103 -34.34 -13.68 -6.60
#